data_AF-A0A3Q2Y1Q5-F1
#
_entry.id   AF-A0A3Q2Y1Q5-F1
#
_cell.length_a   1.000
_cell.length_b   1.000
_cell.length_c   1.000
_cell.angle_alpha   90.00
_cell.angle_beta   90.00
_cell.angle_gamma   90.00
#
_symmetry.space_group_name_H-M   'P 1'
#
loop_
_entity.id
_entity.type
_entity.pdbx_description
1 polymer ?
#
loop_
_entity_poly.entity_id
_entity_poly.type
_entity_poly.pdbx_seq_one_letter_code
_entity_poly.pdbx_strand_id
1 'polypeptide(L)'
;MDPLSIVEDEVALEGLDGITIPALWIRLGDRKPRFPLKLDDSTKEFIWRSLVANSDLTFYLLPAERDDVSNEENDVEDKDVYPVHIIRDNKDGLQGSCATFCQRRDVTARLRSPSPIALDESLKRYGRKLVAVASQGRRFLALIGSESDPDAKLTDDSYCMLERVGRARWQGEMQSELHKSSFKVDSRKLHYIRKPLIRHRLVCAQACSRQLKSGQAQSSILLLLKRFHVIRRSKYDLLMEGVSNILQKIPRQLAAMVTIREHLVGAFDFSFLFFLWGGGGGGDCFVLVALFILINIVGW
;
A
#
# COMPACT_ATOMS: atom_id res chain seq x y z
N MET A 1 -12.87 -12.04 -9.14
CA MET A 1 -12.38 -11.52 -10.43
C MET A 1 -11.80 -12.67 -11.22
N ASP A 2 -12.09 -12.73 -12.52
CA ASP A 2 -11.35 -13.58 -13.45
C ASP A 2 -9.88 -13.13 -13.53
N PRO A 3 -8.97 -13.94 -14.09
CA PRO A 3 -7.55 -13.60 -14.14
C PRO A 3 -7.24 -12.31 -14.92
N LEU A 4 -7.95 -12.02 -16.01
CA LEU A 4 -7.65 -10.86 -16.85
C LEU A 4 -8.11 -9.57 -16.19
N SER A 5 -9.27 -9.56 -15.53
CA SER A 5 -9.67 -8.40 -14.72
C SER A 5 -8.72 -8.13 -13.55
N ILE A 6 -8.09 -9.16 -12.97
CA ILE A 6 -7.01 -8.95 -11.99
C ILE A 6 -5.81 -8.24 -12.62
N VAL A 7 -5.40 -8.63 -13.82
CA VAL A 7 -4.28 -7.98 -14.51
C VAL A 7 -4.61 -6.50 -14.80
N GLU A 8 -5.80 -6.21 -15.31
CA GLU A 8 -6.26 -4.85 -15.58
C GLU A 8 -6.30 -4.00 -14.30
N ASP A 9 -6.79 -4.59 -13.20
CA ASP A 9 -6.81 -3.98 -11.88
C ASP A 9 -5.39 -3.65 -11.39
N GLU A 10 -4.43 -4.56 -11.59
CA GLU A 10 -3.01 -4.32 -11.26
C GLU A 10 -2.39 -3.18 -12.08
N VAL A 11 -2.70 -3.10 -13.38
CA VAL A 11 -2.27 -1.99 -14.24
C VAL A 11 -2.89 -0.67 -13.76
N ALA A 12 -4.18 -0.68 -13.42
CA ALA A 12 -4.91 0.49 -12.97
C ALA A 12 -4.40 1.04 -11.62
N LEU A 13 -3.99 0.17 -10.70
CA LEU A 13 -3.42 0.56 -9.40
C LEU A 13 -2.06 1.25 -9.50
N GLU A 14 -1.34 1.10 -10.61
CA GLU A 14 -0.10 1.84 -10.84
C GLU A 14 -0.34 3.27 -11.36
N GLY A 15 -1.59 3.74 -11.36
CA GLY A 15 -1.94 5.14 -11.55
C GLY A 15 -1.49 5.70 -12.90
N LEU A 16 -1.35 7.03 -12.97
CA LEU A 16 -0.99 7.71 -14.21
C LEU A 16 0.45 7.41 -14.69
N ASP A 17 1.37 7.10 -13.78
CA ASP A 17 2.73 6.64 -14.11
C ASP A 17 2.76 5.30 -14.88
N GLY A 18 1.71 4.48 -14.74
CA GLY A 18 1.61 3.17 -15.36
C GLY A 18 2.57 2.13 -14.79
N ILE A 19 2.41 0.89 -15.24
CA ILE A 19 3.22 -0.26 -14.83
C ILE A 19 4.17 -0.67 -15.94
N THR A 20 5.43 -1.00 -15.60
CA THR A 20 6.34 -1.65 -16.55
C THR A 20 5.96 -3.12 -16.66
N ILE A 21 6.18 -3.73 -17.82
CA ILE A 21 5.81 -5.14 -18.02
C ILE A 21 6.53 -6.09 -17.03
N PRO A 22 7.83 -5.91 -16.73
CA PRO A 22 8.48 -6.69 -15.67
C PRO A 22 7.86 -6.49 -14.28
N ALA A 23 7.56 -5.25 -13.87
CA ALA A 23 6.96 -4.96 -12.57
C ALA A 23 5.54 -5.57 -12.44
N LEU A 24 4.79 -5.69 -13.54
CA LEU A 24 3.50 -6.38 -13.53
C LEU A 24 3.63 -7.84 -13.08
N TRP A 25 4.68 -8.54 -13.52
CA TRP A 25 4.92 -9.92 -13.08
C TRP A 25 5.23 -10.01 -11.60
N ILE A 26 5.99 -9.05 -11.06
CA ILE A 26 6.28 -8.95 -9.62
C ILE A 26 4.98 -8.73 -8.85
N ARG A 27 4.16 -7.75 -9.26
CA ARG A 27 2.87 -7.45 -8.61
C ARG A 27 1.92 -8.62 -8.61
N LEU A 28 1.79 -9.33 -9.74
CA LEU A 28 0.94 -10.51 -9.84
C LEU A 28 1.47 -11.68 -8.99
N GLY A 29 2.80 -11.83 -8.89
CA GLY A 29 3.44 -12.83 -8.05
C GLY A 29 3.20 -12.62 -6.55
N ASP A 30 3.24 -11.36 -6.10
CA ASP A 30 3.11 -10.98 -4.69
C ASP A 30 1.66 -10.68 -4.24
N ARG A 31 0.70 -10.76 -5.16
CA ARG A 31 -0.71 -10.42 -4.92
C ARG A 31 -1.35 -11.27 -3.82
N LYS A 32 -2.27 -10.67 -3.04
CA LYS A 32 -3.08 -11.34 -2.01
C LYS A 32 -4.58 -11.06 -2.16
N PRO A 33 -5.44 -11.99 -2.59
CA PRO A 33 -5.19 -13.41 -2.78
C PRO A 33 -4.28 -13.70 -3.98
N ARG A 34 -3.66 -14.88 -3.94
CA ARG A 34 -2.71 -15.35 -4.96
C ARG A 34 -3.35 -15.30 -6.35
N PHE A 35 -2.58 -14.84 -7.34
CA PHE A 35 -2.99 -14.84 -8.73
C PHE A 35 -3.29 -16.29 -9.20
N PRO A 36 -4.44 -16.55 -9.84
CA PRO A 36 -4.90 -17.91 -10.14
C PRO A 36 -4.09 -18.65 -11.22
N LEU A 37 -3.34 -17.94 -12.07
CA LEU A 37 -2.54 -18.55 -13.13
C LEU A 37 -1.06 -18.60 -12.74
N LYS A 38 -0.33 -19.57 -13.31
CA LYS A 38 1.13 -19.63 -13.21
C LYS A 38 1.73 -18.58 -14.15
N LEU A 39 2.81 -17.91 -13.74
CA LEU A 39 3.48 -16.89 -14.55
C LEU A 39 4.61 -17.52 -15.39
N ASP A 40 4.31 -18.60 -16.10
CA ASP A 40 5.18 -19.16 -17.14
C ASP A 40 5.10 -18.35 -18.44
N ASP A 41 6.03 -18.60 -19.36
CA ASP A 41 6.18 -17.77 -20.57
C ASP A 41 4.93 -17.79 -21.47
N SER A 42 4.24 -18.94 -21.56
CA SER A 42 3.01 -19.06 -22.35
C SER A 42 1.89 -18.21 -21.73
N THR A 43 1.76 -18.25 -20.40
CA THR A 43 0.76 -17.43 -19.69
C THR A 43 1.09 -15.94 -19.77
N LYS A 44 2.37 -15.56 -19.64
CA LYS A 44 2.79 -14.15 -19.79
C LYS A 44 2.50 -13.62 -21.19
N GLU A 45 2.77 -14.41 -22.23
CA GLU A 45 2.45 -14.06 -23.62
C GLU A 45 0.92 -13.93 -23.82
N PHE A 46 0.12 -14.82 -23.23
CA PHE A 46 -1.33 -14.71 -23.25
C PHE A 46 -1.83 -13.42 -22.58
N ILE A 47 -1.34 -13.10 -21.38
CA ILE A 47 -1.66 -11.86 -20.67
C ILE A 47 -1.24 -10.64 -21.49
N TRP A 48 -0.04 -10.66 -22.07
CA TRP A 48 0.47 -9.59 -22.93
C TRP A 48 -0.46 -9.30 -24.11
N ARG A 49 -0.91 -10.34 -24.84
CA ARG A 49 -1.86 -10.16 -25.94
C ARG A 49 -3.19 -9.57 -25.48
N SER A 50 -3.68 -10.00 -24.32
CA SER A 50 -4.89 -9.43 -23.72
C SER A 50 -4.72 -7.94 -23.39
N LEU A 51 -3.58 -7.56 -22.81
CA LEU A 51 -3.26 -6.16 -22.50
C LEU A 51 -3.21 -5.30 -23.77
N VAL A 52 -2.52 -5.77 -24.82
CA VAL A 52 -2.39 -5.03 -26.08
C VAL A 52 -3.76 -4.86 -26.75
N ALA A 53 -4.60 -5.89 -26.74
CA ALA A 53 -5.94 -5.84 -27.32
C ALA A 53 -6.93 -4.98 -26.52
N ASN A 54 -6.70 -4.75 -25.23
CA ASN A 54 -7.64 -4.02 -24.38
C ASN A 54 -7.62 -2.50 -24.67
N SER A 55 -8.72 -1.98 -25.21
CA SER A 55 -8.90 -0.55 -25.56
C SER A 55 -8.83 0.43 -24.38
N ASP A 56 -9.10 -0.01 -23.15
CA ASP A 56 -8.99 0.81 -21.93
C ASP A 56 -7.54 1.04 -21.48
N LEU A 57 -6.57 0.39 -22.12
CA LEU A 57 -5.16 0.55 -21.82
C LEU A 57 -4.47 1.38 -22.91
N THR A 58 -3.46 2.15 -22.52
CA THR A 58 -2.56 2.84 -23.45
C THR A 58 -1.12 2.53 -23.05
N PHE A 59 -0.22 2.59 -24.03
CA PHE A 59 1.17 2.19 -23.86
C PHE A 59 2.08 3.36 -24.18
N TYR A 60 3.02 3.63 -23.28
CA TYR A 60 3.98 4.71 -23.41
C TYR A 60 5.41 4.22 -23.25
N LEU A 61 6.34 4.92 -23.89
CA LEU A 61 7.76 4.80 -23.63
C LEU A 61 8.22 5.95 -22.75
N LEU A 62 8.79 5.61 -21.61
CA LEU A 62 9.44 6.54 -20.70
C LEU A 62 10.76 7.06 -21.30
N PRO A 63 11.19 8.29 -20.92
CA PRO A 63 12.46 8.85 -21.38
C PRO A 63 13.69 8.05 -20.89
N ALA A 64 13.60 7.48 -19.69
CA ALA A 64 14.60 6.61 -19.08
C ALA A 64 13.97 5.30 -18.60
N GLU A 65 14.78 4.27 -18.39
CA GLU A 65 14.30 3.05 -17.74
C GLU A 65 13.88 3.34 -16.30
N ARG A 66 12.78 2.72 -15.88
CA ARG A 66 12.31 2.78 -14.50
C ARG A 66 12.68 1.49 -13.80
N ASP A 67 13.25 1.61 -12.61
CA ASP A 67 13.57 0.47 -11.77
C ASP A 67 12.33 -0.22 -11.23
N ASP A 68 12.48 -1.48 -10.84
CA ASP A 68 11.40 -2.23 -10.22
C ASP A 68 11.18 -1.75 -8.78
N VAL A 69 9.96 -1.94 -8.28
CA VAL A 69 9.65 -1.65 -6.88
C VAL A 69 10.31 -2.73 -6.03
N SER A 70 11.42 -2.40 -5.37
CA SER A 70 12.02 -3.28 -4.36
C SER A 70 11.06 -3.41 -3.18
N ASN A 71 10.74 -4.65 -2.80
CA ASN A 71 10.02 -4.94 -1.55
C ASN A 71 10.96 -4.95 -0.33
N GLU A 72 12.26 -4.76 -0.54
CA GLU A 72 13.29 -4.86 0.49
C GLU A 72 13.69 -3.48 1.01
N GLU A 73 13.67 -3.34 2.33
CA GLU A 73 14.08 -2.16 3.10
C GLU A 73 15.61 -1.94 3.05
N ASN A 74 16.19 -1.84 1.85
CA ASN A 74 17.63 -1.68 1.69
C ASN A 74 18.08 -0.23 1.97
N ASP A 75 19.22 -0.11 2.66
CA ASP A 75 19.77 1.10 3.33
C ASP A 75 20.34 2.19 2.40
N VAL A 76 19.97 2.20 1.12
CA VAL A 76 20.40 3.25 0.20
C VAL A 76 19.36 4.36 0.25
N GLU A 77 19.76 5.64 0.16
CA GLU A 77 18.83 6.76 0.01
C GLU A 77 17.83 6.45 -1.10
N ASP A 78 16.66 5.93 -0.71
CA ASP A 78 15.78 5.18 -1.58
C ASP A 78 15.16 6.18 -2.55
N LYS A 79 15.66 6.17 -3.78
CA LYS A 79 15.19 7.05 -4.82
C LYS A 79 13.75 6.66 -5.10
N ASP A 80 12.80 7.50 -4.67
CA ASP A 80 11.37 7.24 -4.87
C ASP A 80 11.13 7.01 -6.38
N VAL A 81 10.83 5.75 -6.73
CA VAL A 81 10.58 5.31 -8.11
C VAL A 81 9.34 6.00 -8.69
N TYR A 82 8.47 6.52 -7.82
CA TYR A 82 7.25 7.23 -8.18
C TYR A 82 7.18 8.61 -7.50
N PRO A 83 8.07 9.54 -7.90
CA PRO A 83 8.08 10.87 -7.31
C PRO A 83 6.75 11.56 -7.59
N VAL A 84 6.16 12.16 -6.56
CA VAL A 84 4.86 12.83 -6.69
C VAL A 84 5.00 14.07 -7.56
N HIS A 85 4.30 14.08 -8.69
CA HIS A 85 4.18 15.21 -9.59
C HIS A 85 2.74 15.33 -10.08
N ILE A 86 1.96 16.12 -9.35
CA ILE A 86 0.52 16.28 -9.56
C ILE A 86 0.30 17.07 -10.85
N ILE A 87 -0.42 16.47 -11.79
CA ILE A 87 -0.84 17.16 -13.00
C ILE A 87 -2.02 18.06 -12.66
N ARG A 88 -1.76 19.38 -12.61
CA ARG A 88 -2.77 20.43 -12.46
C ARG A 88 -2.95 21.06 -13.84
N ASP A 89 -4.17 21.35 -14.25
CA ASP A 89 -4.51 22.02 -15.52
C ASP A 89 -4.52 21.15 -16.80
N ASN A 90 -4.93 19.88 -16.71
CA ASN A 90 -5.28 19.15 -17.94
C ASN A 90 -6.71 19.48 -18.40
N LYS A 91 -6.84 20.01 -19.62
CA LYS A 91 -8.12 20.31 -20.29
C LYS A 91 -8.99 19.07 -20.50
N ASP A 92 -8.39 17.89 -20.52
CA ASP A 92 -9.08 16.62 -20.75
C ASP A 92 -9.69 16.00 -19.47
N GLY A 93 -9.61 16.69 -18.33
CA GLY A 93 -10.13 16.19 -17.05
C GLY A 93 -9.32 15.03 -16.46
N LEU A 94 -8.08 14.83 -16.94
CA LEU A 94 -7.18 13.79 -16.44
C LEU A 94 -6.66 14.17 -15.05
N GLN A 95 -6.78 13.24 -14.10
CA GLN A 95 -6.21 13.36 -12.77
C GLN A 95 -5.14 12.30 -12.54
N GLY A 96 -4.07 12.68 -11.85
CA GLY A 96 -3.07 11.75 -11.36
C GLY A 96 -1.69 12.37 -11.21
N SER A 97 -0.78 11.55 -10.68
CA SER A 97 0.63 11.90 -10.52
C SER A 97 1.48 11.21 -11.58
N CYS A 98 2.31 11.97 -12.30
CA CYS A 98 3.33 11.40 -13.20
C CYS A 98 4.39 12.45 -13.56
N ALA A 99 5.63 12.21 -13.13
CA ALA A 99 6.74 13.16 -13.36
C ALA A 99 7.19 13.22 -14.84
N THR A 100 6.92 12.16 -15.61
CA THR A 100 7.33 12.05 -17.03
C THR A 100 6.18 12.25 -18.00
N PHE A 101 5.04 12.78 -17.54
CA PHE A 101 3.80 12.86 -18.30
C PHE A 101 3.97 13.53 -19.68
N CYS A 102 4.67 14.67 -19.74
CA CYS A 102 4.90 15.41 -20.98
C CYS A 102 6.07 14.85 -21.84
N GLN A 103 6.89 13.96 -21.28
CA GLN A 103 8.11 13.46 -21.92
C GLN A 103 7.94 12.06 -22.51
N ARG A 104 6.95 11.30 -22.01
CA ARG A 104 6.67 9.94 -22.48
C ARG A 104 6.06 9.95 -23.88
N ARG A 105 6.40 8.95 -24.69
CA ARG A 105 5.91 8.82 -26.07
C ARG A 105 4.86 7.73 -26.18
N ASP A 106 3.69 8.04 -26.73
CA ASP A 106 2.65 7.04 -27.01
C ASP A 106 3.10 6.07 -28.10
N VAL A 107 2.99 4.77 -27.82
CA VAL A 107 3.29 3.68 -28.75
C VAL A 107 2.14 2.69 -28.92
N THR A 108 0.95 3.03 -28.40
CA THR A 108 -0.25 2.18 -28.41
C THR A 108 -0.58 1.68 -29.82
N ALA A 109 -0.61 2.58 -30.80
CA ALA A 109 -0.93 2.23 -32.19
C ALA A 109 0.11 1.27 -32.81
N ARG A 110 1.38 1.36 -32.40
CA ARG A 110 2.46 0.49 -32.90
C ARG A 110 2.36 -0.92 -32.31
N LEU A 111 1.89 -1.06 -31.08
CA LEU A 111 1.72 -2.36 -30.43
C LEU A 111 0.45 -3.08 -30.91
N ARG A 112 -0.59 -2.32 -31.27
CA ARG A 112 -1.87 -2.83 -31.78
C ARG A 112 -1.90 -3.06 -33.30
N SER A 113 -0.75 -3.06 -33.97
CA SER A 113 -0.70 -3.32 -35.42
C SER A 113 -1.35 -4.67 -35.77
N PRO A 114 -1.81 -4.86 -37.03
CA PRO A 114 -2.43 -6.11 -37.48
C PRO A 114 -1.61 -7.36 -37.21
N SER A 115 -0.29 -7.22 -37.12
CA SER A 115 0.65 -8.17 -36.54
C SER A 115 1.14 -7.65 -35.18
N PRO A 116 0.51 -8.02 -34.06
CA PRO A 116 0.94 -7.60 -32.73
C PRO A 116 2.34 -8.14 -32.41
N ILE A 117 3.18 -7.29 -31.82
CA ILE A 117 4.54 -7.66 -31.41
C ILE A 117 4.44 -8.64 -30.23
N ALA A 118 5.19 -9.75 -30.30
CA ALA A 118 5.27 -10.73 -29.21
C ALA A 118 5.90 -10.12 -27.94
N LEU A 119 5.63 -10.70 -26.77
CA LEU A 119 6.13 -10.18 -25.50
C LEU A 119 7.66 -10.10 -25.48
N ASP A 120 8.34 -11.17 -25.89
CA ASP A 120 9.80 -11.25 -25.88
C ASP A 120 10.44 -10.18 -26.79
N GLU A 121 9.90 -9.98 -28.00
CA GLU A 121 10.37 -8.94 -28.91
C GLU A 121 10.12 -7.53 -28.33
N SER A 122 8.94 -7.31 -27.71
CA SER A 122 8.61 -6.05 -27.06
C SER A 122 9.57 -5.74 -25.91
N LEU A 123 9.88 -6.73 -25.06
CA LEU A 123 10.84 -6.60 -23.97
C LEU A 123 12.26 -6.36 -24.47
N LYS A 124 12.71 -7.04 -25.53
CA LYS A 124 14.01 -6.78 -26.16
C LYS A 124 14.12 -5.37 -26.74
N ARG A 125 13.04 -4.87 -27.33
CA ARG A 125 13.03 -3.59 -28.03
C ARG A 125 12.89 -2.40 -27.08
N TYR A 126 12.05 -2.52 -26.06
CA TYR A 126 11.66 -1.39 -25.22
C TYR A 126 12.06 -1.54 -23.76
N GLY A 127 12.35 -2.77 -23.31
CA GLY A 127 12.78 -3.07 -21.96
C GLY A 127 11.87 -2.46 -20.90
N ARG A 128 12.50 -1.87 -19.88
CA ARG A 128 11.82 -1.22 -18.75
C ARG A 128 11.36 0.22 -19.03
N LYS A 129 11.43 0.68 -20.29
CA LYS A 129 10.85 1.95 -20.70
C LYS A 129 9.38 1.82 -21.08
N LEU A 130 8.94 0.61 -21.46
CA LEU A 130 7.56 0.37 -21.84
C LEU A 130 6.67 0.28 -20.60
N VAL A 131 5.69 1.17 -20.53
CA VAL A 131 4.66 1.15 -19.49
C VAL A 131 3.26 1.02 -20.08
N ALA A 132 2.39 0.27 -19.39
CA ALA A 132 0.97 0.23 -19.64
C ALA A 132 0.25 1.14 -18.63
N VAL A 133 -0.69 1.95 -19.11
CA VAL A 133 -1.47 2.90 -18.31
C VAL A 133 -2.94 2.61 -18.57
N ALA A 134 -3.73 2.45 -17.52
CA ALA A 134 -5.18 2.31 -17.65
C ALA A 134 -5.86 3.67 -17.83
N SER A 135 -7.03 3.67 -18.49
CA SER A 135 -7.87 4.85 -18.67
C SER A 135 -8.24 5.48 -17.32
N GLN A 136 -8.54 6.78 -17.32
CA GLN A 136 -8.92 7.52 -16.10
C GLN A 136 -10.04 6.82 -15.33
N GLY A 137 -11.08 6.34 -16.04
CA GLY A 137 -12.19 5.63 -15.42
C GLY A 137 -11.75 4.32 -14.76
N ARG A 138 -10.92 3.51 -15.43
CA ARG A 138 -10.41 2.25 -14.87
C ARG A 138 -9.53 2.47 -13.65
N ARG A 139 -8.64 3.48 -13.69
CA ARG A 139 -7.84 3.87 -12.52
C ARG A 139 -8.73 4.29 -11.35
N PHE A 140 -9.71 5.15 -11.59
CA PHE A 140 -10.61 5.60 -10.53
C PHE A 140 -11.40 4.44 -9.91
N LEU A 141 -12.00 3.58 -10.74
CA LEU A 141 -12.73 2.39 -10.29
C LEU A 141 -11.85 1.44 -9.47
N ALA A 142 -10.60 1.22 -9.87
CA ALA A 142 -9.65 0.41 -9.12
C ALA A 142 -9.39 1.00 -7.72
N LEU A 143 -9.30 2.32 -7.59
CA LEU A 143 -9.03 2.98 -6.31
C LEU A 143 -10.24 2.99 -5.37
N ILE A 144 -11.43 3.33 -5.89
CA ILE A 144 -12.63 3.46 -5.05
C ILE A 144 -13.26 2.10 -4.71
N GLY A 145 -13.06 1.09 -5.56
CA GLY A 145 -13.69 -0.22 -5.43
C GLY A 145 -15.17 -0.23 -5.83
N SER A 146 -15.73 -1.43 -5.98
CA SER A 146 -17.09 -1.64 -6.52
C SER A 146 -18.23 -1.14 -5.61
N GLU A 147 -17.95 -0.89 -4.34
CA GLU A 147 -18.96 -0.46 -3.35
C GLU A 147 -19.06 1.06 -3.20
N SER A 148 -18.20 1.81 -3.87
CA SER A 148 -18.08 3.26 -3.71
C SER A 148 -18.80 3.99 -4.84
N ASP A 149 -19.17 5.25 -4.57
CA ASP A 149 -19.82 6.13 -5.54
C ASP A 149 -18.89 6.45 -6.73
N PRO A 150 -19.22 6.01 -7.96
CA PRO A 150 -18.40 6.25 -9.15
C PRO A 150 -18.45 7.71 -9.64
N ASP A 151 -19.35 8.54 -9.10
CA ASP A 151 -19.45 9.97 -9.43
C ASP A 151 -18.77 10.87 -8.37
N ALA A 152 -18.12 10.27 -7.37
CA ALA A 152 -17.44 11.01 -6.32
C ALA A 152 -16.32 11.89 -6.88
N LYS A 153 -16.45 13.21 -6.69
CA LYS A 153 -15.46 14.19 -7.16
C LYS A 153 -14.37 14.41 -6.12
N LEU A 154 -13.14 14.07 -6.48
CA LEU A 154 -11.95 14.33 -5.68
C LEU A 154 -11.15 15.49 -6.29
N THR A 155 -10.50 16.27 -5.42
CA THR A 155 -9.49 17.24 -5.88
C THR A 155 -8.25 16.49 -6.40
N ASP A 156 -7.43 17.14 -7.23
CA ASP A 156 -6.23 16.52 -7.78
C ASP A 156 -5.27 16.03 -6.69
N ASP A 157 -5.12 16.80 -5.61
CA ASP A 157 -4.29 16.43 -4.47
C ASP A 157 -4.82 15.16 -3.78
N SER A 158 -6.14 15.08 -3.54
CA SER A 158 -6.77 13.93 -2.89
C SER A 158 -6.75 12.70 -3.79
N TYR A 159 -6.97 12.86 -5.10
CA TYR A 159 -6.88 11.78 -6.07
C TYR A 159 -5.45 11.23 -6.15
N CYS A 160 -4.43 12.10 -6.23
CA CYS A 160 -3.03 11.66 -6.25
C CYS A 160 -2.62 10.97 -4.95
N MET A 161 -3.12 11.42 -3.80
CA MET A 161 -2.92 10.70 -2.53
C MET A 161 -3.56 9.31 -2.58
N LEU A 162 -4.77 9.21 -3.14
CA LEU A 162 -5.46 7.94 -3.30
C LEU A 162 -4.69 6.99 -4.24
N GLU A 163 -4.15 7.50 -5.36
CA GLU A 163 -3.27 6.72 -6.26
C GLU A 163 -2.03 6.22 -5.53
N ARG A 164 -1.36 7.08 -4.74
CA ARG A 164 -0.17 6.68 -3.99
C ARG A 164 -0.48 5.57 -2.98
N VAL A 165 -1.56 5.72 -2.21
CA VAL A 165 -2.03 4.69 -1.28
C VAL A 165 -2.43 3.40 -2.02
N GLY A 166 -3.10 3.51 -3.17
CA GLY A 166 -3.51 2.38 -3.98
C GLY A 166 -2.34 1.55 -4.52
N ARG A 167 -1.27 2.22 -4.94
CA ARG A 167 -0.03 1.59 -5.39
C ARG A 167 0.60 0.70 -4.31
N ALA A 168 0.46 1.04 -3.04
CA ALA A 168 0.99 0.26 -1.93
C ALA A 168 0.15 -0.98 -1.55
N ARG A 169 -1.05 -1.14 -2.11
CA ARG A 169 -1.93 -2.32 -1.94
C ARG A 169 -2.10 -2.70 -0.46
N TRP A 170 -1.73 -3.92 -0.06
CA TRP A 170 -1.82 -4.42 1.32
C TRP A 170 -0.73 -3.89 2.26
N GLN A 171 0.35 -3.29 1.73
CA GLN A 171 1.36 -2.67 2.58
C GLN A 171 0.85 -1.36 3.15
N GLY A 172 0.11 -0.59 2.35
CA GLY A 172 -0.36 0.74 2.72
C GLY A 172 0.76 1.77 2.74
N GLU A 173 0.38 3.01 3.02
CA GLU A 173 1.30 4.14 3.09
C GLU A 173 1.26 4.79 4.46
N MET A 174 2.42 4.99 5.06
CA MET A 174 2.54 5.65 6.36
C MET A 174 2.38 7.16 6.19
N GLN A 175 1.55 7.78 7.04
CA GLN A 175 1.33 9.22 7.00
C GLN A 175 2.64 10.02 7.19
N SER A 176 3.59 9.49 7.97
CA SER A 176 4.92 10.08 8.15
C SER A 176 5.70 10.19 6.84
N GLU A 177 5.62 9.17 5.98
CA GLU A 177 6.29 9.13 4.68
C GLU A 177 5.58 10.05 3.69
N LEU A 178 4.24 9.98 3.64
CA LEU A 178 3.45 10.83 2.75
C LEU A 178 3.72 12.33 2.95
N HIS A 179 3.86 12.80 4.20
CA HIS A 179 4.19 14.19 4.50
C HIS A 179 5.65 14.52 4.16
N LYS A 180 6.60 13.69 4.57
CA LYS A 180 8.03 14.03 4.51
C LYS A 180 8.66 13.79 3.14
N SER A 181 8.42 12.62 2.55
CA SER A 181 9.13 12.17 1.35
C SER A 181 8.29 12.41 0.08
N SER A 182 7.02 11.98 0.07
CA SER A 182 6.21 11.98 -1.14
C SER A 182 5.65 13.36 -1.50
N PHE A 183 4.72 13.90 -0.69
CA PHE A 183 4.01 15.15 -1.05
C PHE A 183 4.76 16.41 -0.61
N LYS A 184 5.68 16.31 0.36
CA LYS A 184 6.45 17.44 0.92
C LYS A 184 5.54 18.60 1.36
N VAL A 185 4.42 18.26 2.00
CA VAL A 185 3.41 19.21 2.50
C VAL A 185 3.29 19.09 4.01
N ASP A 186 3.05 20.21 4.71
CA ASP A 186 2.86 20.17 6.15
C ASP A 186 1.70 19.23 6.59
N SER A 187 1.70 18.87 7.87
CA SER A 187 0.71 17.94 8.43
C SER A 187 -0.74 18.46 8.35
N ARG A 188 -0.94 19.80 8.36
CA ARG A 188 -2.27 20.41 8.27
C ARG A 188 -2.82 20.24 6.86
N LYS A 189 -2.04 20.53 5.82
CA LYS A 189 -2.39 20.33 4.42
C LYS A 189 -2.63 18.85 4.14
N LEU A 190 -1.78 17.95 4.64
CA LEU A 190 -1.98 16.50 4.49
C LEU A 190 -3.31 16.04 5.11
N HIS A 191 -3.67 16.57 6.29
CA HIS A 191 -4.96 16.29 6.91
C HIS A 191 -6.13 16.71 6.00
N TYR A 192 -6.07 17.90 5.39
CA TYR A 192 -7.10 18.35 4.44
C TYR A 192 -7.20 17.49 3.19
N ILE A 193 -6.07 17.05 2.62
CA ILE A 193 -6.03 16.16 1.47
C ILE A 193 -6.66 14.79 1.82
N ARG A 194 -6.38 14.27 3.02
CA ARG A 194 -6.88 12.98 3.50
C ARG A 194 -8.35 12.99 3.92
N LYS A 195 -8.83 14.11 4.48
CA LYS A 195 -10.20 14.26 5.03
C LYS A 195 -11.32 13.79 4.09
N PRO A 196 -11.38 14.19 2.80
CA PRO A 196 -12.42 13.69 1.89
C PRO A 196 -12.30 12.19 1.65
N LEU A 197 -11.08 11.64 1.55
CA LEU A 197 -10.87 10.20 1.32
C LEU A 197 -11.45 9.35 2.46
N ILE A 198 -11.32 9.81 3.71
CA ILE A 198 -11.92 9.14 4.87
C ILE A 198 -13.44 9.34 4.88
N ARG A 199 -13.92 10.56 4.61
CA ARG A 199 -15.36 10.87 4.57
C ARG A 199 -16.11 10.00 3.56
N HIS A 200 -15.53 9.80 2.38
CA HIS A 200 -16.07 8.93 1.34
C HIS A 200 -15.73 7.44 1.54
N ARG A 201 -15.10 7.07 2.66
CA ARG A 201 -14.71 5.69 3.01
C ARG A 201 -13.84 5.01 1.95
N LEU A 202 -13.03 5.78 1.24
CA LEU A 202 -12.10 5.27 0.23
C LEU A 202 -10.82 4.72 0.86
N VAL A 203 -10.42 5.31 1.99
CA VAL A 203 -9.25 4.87 2.77
C VAL A 203 -9.61 4.55 4.21
N CYS A 204 -8.95 3.53 4.75
CA CYS A 204 -8.93 3.20 6.17
C CYS A 204 -7.67 3.78 6.81
N ALA A 205 -7.82 4.34 8.00
CA ALA A 205 -6.70 4.85 8.80
C ALA A 205 -6.57 4.00 10.06
N GLN A 206 -5.40 3.40 10.26
CA GLN A 206 -5.09 2.61 11.46
C GLN A 206 -3.84 3.14 12.14
N ALA A 207 -3.81 3.12 13.47
CA ALA A 207 -2.60 3.40 14.22
C ALA A 207 -1.60 2.27 13.97
N CYS A 208 -0.36 2.62 13.61
CA CYS A 208 0.70 1.67 13.34
C CYS A 208 1.98 2.18 13.99
N SER A 209 2.60 1.33 14.81
CA SER A 209 3.93 1.57 15.36
C SER A 209 4.97 0.79 14.56
N ARG A 210 5.96 1.49 13.99
CA ARG A 210 7.12 0.88 13.35
C ARG A 210 8.38 1.20 14.14
N GLN A 211 9.25 0.20 14.30
CA GLN A 211 10.55 0.41 14.90
C GLN A 211 11.51 0.95 13.83
N LEU A 212 12.13 2.10 14.12
CA LEU A 212 13.17 2.69 13.28
C LEU A 212 14.48 1.93 13.45
N LYS A 213 15.40 2.08 12.50
CA LYS A 213 16.76 1.51 12.56
C LYS A 213 17.55 2.00 13.78
N SER A 214 17.22 3.20 14.29
CA SER A 214 17.76 3.74 15.55
C SER A 214 17.25 3.03 16.82
N GLY A 215 16.36 2.03 16.69
CA GLY A 215 15.70 1.35 17.80
C GLY A 215 14.48 2.09 18.36
N GLN A 216 14.26 3.35 17.98
CA GLN A 216 13.12 4.14 18.43
C GLN A 216 11.82 3.68 17.77
N ALA A 217 10.75 3.57 18.56
CA ALA A 217 9.42 3.32 18.03
C ALA A 217 8.80 4.61 17.49
N GLN A 218 8.38 4.61 16.23
CA GLN A 218 7.62 5.68 15.63
C GLN A 218 6.16 5.25 15.50
N SER A 219 5.27 5.96 16.20
CA SER A 219 3.82 5.82 16.00
C SER A 219 3.37 6.75 14.86
N SER A 220 2.68 6.19 13.88
CA SER A 220 2.05 6.94 12.81
C SER A 220 0.71 6.32 12.41
N ILE A 221 0.05 6.95 11.44
CA ILE A 221 -1.18 6.43 10.85
C ILE A 221 -0.81 5.72 9.56
N LEU A 222 -1.17 4.45 9.46
CA LEU A 222 -1.09 3.68 8.22
C LEU A 222 -2.40 3.86 7.45
N LEU A 223 -2.28 4.29 6.19
CA LEU A 223 -3.40 4.45 5.27
C LEU A 223 -3.43 3.28 4.29
N LEU A 224 -4.60 2.67 4.13
CA LEU A 224 -4.85 1.66 3.10
C LEU A 224 -6.12 2.03 2.34
N LEU A 225 -6.22 1.59 1.09
CA LEU A 225 -7.51 1.54 0.42
C LEU A 225 -8.46 0.62 1.18
N LYS A 226 -9.74 0.99 1.26
CA LYS A 226 -10.77 0.19 1.95
C LYS A 226 -10.79 -1.26 1.48
N ARG A 227 -10.65 -1.49 0.17
CA ARG A 227 -10.64 -2.83 -0.43
C ARG A 227 -9.39 -3.68 -0.12
N PHE A 228 -8.31 -3.06 0.33
CA PHE A 228 -7.07 -3.72 0.75
C PHE A 228 -6.85 -3.67 2.26
N HIS A 229 -7.88 -3.27 3.00
CA HIS A 229 -7.78 -3.11 4.44
C HIS A 229 -7.42 -4.44 5.11
N VAL A 230 -6.32 -4.41 5.85
CA VAL A 230 -5.85 -5.49 6.72
C VAL A 230 -5.58 -4.87 8.07
N ILE A 231 -6.13 -5.47 9.13
CA ILE A 231 -5.87 -5.04 10.50
C ILE A 231 -4.43 -5.40 10.84
N ARG A 232 -3.57 -4.40 11.00
CA ARG A 232 -2.19 -4.57 11.45
C ARG A 232 -2.20 -4.57 12.98
N ARG A 233 -2.03 -5.75 13.56
CA ARG A 233 -1.92 -5.89 15.02
C ARG A 233 -0.49 -5.63 15.43
N SER A 234 -0.29 -4.74 16.40
CA SER A 234 1.03 -4.51 16.98
C SER A 234 1.47 -5.75 17.78
N LYS A 235 2.78 -5.87 18.03
CA LYS A 235 3.31 -6.90 18.94
C LYS A 235 2.64 -6.81 20.32
N TYR A 236 2.33 -5.61 20.78
CA TYR A 236 1.62 -5.39 22.04
C TYR A 236 0.18 -5.88 21.99
N ASP A 237 -0.55 -5.69 20.89
CA ASP A 237 -1.93 -6.20 20.77
C ASP A 237 -1.96 -7.73 20.86
N LEU A 238 -1.00 -8.40 20.22
CA LEU A 238 -0.86 -9.86 20.28
C LEU A 238 -0.49 -10.34 21.69
N LEU A 239 0.44 -9.64 22.36
CA LEU A 239 0.82 -9.94 23.74
C LEU A 239 -0.36 -9.73 24.71
N MET A 240 -1.09 -8.62 24.57
CA MET A 240 -2.25 -8.30 25.41
C MET A 240 -3.39 -9.29 25.21
N GLU A 241 -3.64 -9.73 23.98
CA GLU A 241 -4.58 -10.82 23.70
C GLU A 241 -4.13 -12.13 24.37
N GLY A 242 -2.83 -12.45 24.30
CA GLY A 242 -2.24 -13.58 25.02
C GLY A 242 -2.46 -13.51 26.53
N VAL A 243 -2.18 -12.35 27.14
CA VAL A 243 -2.42 -12.09 28.57
C VAL A 243 -3.91 -12.28 28.89
N SER A 244 -4.80 -11.68 28.11
CA SER A 244 -6.26 -11.81 28.30
C SER A 244 -6.71 -13.27 28.26
N ASN A 245 -6.24 -14.04 27.27
CA ASN A 245 -6.57 -15.45 27.13
C ASN A 245 -6.07 -16.32 28.30
N ILE A 246 -4.94 -15.95 28.91
CA ILE A 246 -4.43 -16.61 30.12
C ILE A 246 -5.30 -16.25 31.32
N LEU A 247 -5.58 -14.96 31.54
CA LEU A 247 -6.35 -14.49 32.68
C LEU A 247 -7.79 -15.04 32.68
N GLN A 248 -8.42 -15.19 31.52
CA GLN A 248 -9.74 -15.81 31.40
C GLN A 248 -9.79 -17.26 31.92
N LYS A 249 -8.67 -17.97 31.90
CA LYS A 249 -8.56 -19.36 32.39
C LYS A 249 -8.26 -19.45 33.89
N ILE A 250 -7.93 -18.33 34.54
CA ILE A 250 -7.53 -18.27 35.95
C ILE A 250 -8.74 -17.84 36.80
N PRO A 251 -9.01 -18.50 37.95
CA PRO A 251 -10.07 -18.09 38.85
C PRO A 251 -9.91 -16.62 39.28
N ARG A 252 -11.01 -15.85 39.24
CA ARG A 252 -11.04 -14.39 39.51
C ARG A 252 -10.32 -13.52 38.48
N GLN A 253 -9.83 -14.09 37.38
CA GLN A 253 -9.16 -13.37 36.28
C GLN A 253 -7.98 -12.51 36.74
N LEU A 254 -7.32 -12.91 37.81
CA LEU A 254 -6.21 -12.21 38.44
C LEU A 254 -5.05 -13.19 38.64
N ALA A 255 -3.86 -12.79 38.21
CA ALA A 255 -2.65 -13.58 38.36
C ALA A 255 -1.45 -12.68 38.64
N ALA A 256 -0.46 -13.22 39.35
CA ALA A 256 0.81 -12.53 39.54
C ALA A 256 1.53 -12.39 38.18
N MET A 257 2.21 -11.27 37.98
CA MET A 257 2.94 -10.99 36.74
C MET A 257 4.01 -12.04 36.41
N VAL A 258 4.62 -12.68 37.42
CA VAL A 258 5.58 -13.77 37.23
C VAL A 258 4.91 -14.97 36.56
N THR A 259 3.72 -15.35 37.01
CA THR A 259 2.93 -16.43 36.42
C THR A 259 2.53 -16.11 34.99
N ILE A 260 2.08 -14.88 34.71
CA ILE A 260 1.75 -14.45 33.34
C ILE A 260 2.99 -14.51 32.43
N ARG A 261 4.15 -14.06 32.94
CA ARG A 261 5.41 -14.10 32.21
C ARG A 261 5.82 -15.53 31.87
N GLU A 262 5.80 -16.45 32.82
CA GLU A 262 6.14 -17.86 32.60
C GLU A 262 5.28 -18.50 31.49
N HIS A 263 3.98 -18.17 31.45
CA HIS A 263 3.07 -18.67 30.42
C HIS A 263 3.31 -18.04 29.03
N LEU A 264 3.87 -16.83 28.97
CA LEU A 264 4.20 -16.15 27.71
C LEU A 264 5.61 -16.46 27.19
N VAL A 265 6.55 -16.84 28.06
CA VAL A 265 7.95 -17.21 27.71
C VAL A 265 8.01 -18.41 26.75
N GLY A 266 7.01 -19.29 26.75
CA GLY A 266 6.92 -20.40 25.79
C GLY A 266 6.46 -20.00 24.38
N ALA A 267 5.98 -18.76 24.17
CA ALA A 267 5.27 -18.36 22.94
C ALA A 267 5.97 -17.25 22.13
N PHE A 268 6.93 -16.50 22.69
CA PHE A 268 7.61 -15.39 22.01
C PHE A 268 9.10 -15.32 22.37
N ASP A 269 9.98 -15.08 21.38
CA ASP A 269 11.44 -15.02 21.58
C ASP A 269 11.88 -13.70 22.26
N PHE A 270 12.78 -13.80 23.23
CA PHE A 270 12.79 -12.97 24.44
C PHE A 270 13.97 -11.99 24.51
N SER A 271 14.04 -11.01 23.60
CA SER A 271 14.97 -9.87 23.74
C SER A 271 14.31 -8.59 24.27
N PHE A 272 12.98 -8.58 24.46
CA PHE A 272 12.22 -7.32 24.61
C PHE A 272 11.61 -7.07 26.00
N LEU A 273 11.46 -8.08 26.87
CA LEU A 273 10.85 -7.87 28.19
C LEU A 273 11.71 -7.04 29.15
N PHE A 274 12.99 -6.85 28.85
CA PHE A 274 13.88 -6.01 29.65
C PHE A 274 13.55 -4.51 29.51
N PHE A 275 12.98 -4.10 28.37
CA PHE A 275 12.72 -2.69 28.08
C PHE A 275 11.43 -2.15 28.69
N LEU A 276 10.53 -3.03 29.13
CA LEU A 276 9.26 -2.64 29.76
C LEU A 276 9.43 -2.14 31.20
N TRP A 277 10.60 -2.31 31.83
CA TRP A 277 10.74 -1.96 33.25
C TRP A 277 12.14 -1.50 33.71
N GLY A 278 13.08 -1.26 32.79
CA GLY A 278 14.42 -0.73 33.12
C GLY A 278 14.45 0.79 33.35
N GLY A 279 13.55 1.33 34.16
CA GLY A 279 13.50 2.77 34.45
C GLY A 279 12.77 3.11 35.74
N GLY A 280 13.53 3.29 36.82
CA GLY A 280 13.12 4.06 38.00
C GLY A 280 12.37 3.26 39.08
N GLY A 281 13.01 3.07 40.24
CA GLY A 281 12.42 2.46 41.41
C GLY A 281 11.33 3.30 42.09
N GLY A 282 10.61 2.65 43.00
CA GLY A 282 9.54 3.23 43.81
C GLY A 282 8.20 2.56 43.50
N GLY A 283 7.53 2.07 44.54
CA GLY A 283 6.25 1.35 44.45
C GLY A 283 5.11 2.18 43.85
N ASP A 284 3.99 1.49 43.60
CA ASP A 284 2.67 2.04 43.22
C ASP A 284 2.30 2.05 41.72
N CYS A 285 2.71 1.04 40.95
CA CYS A 285 2.18 0.77 39.59
C CYS A 285 1.12 -0.34 39.53
N PHE A 286 0.33 -0.56 40.59
CA PHE A 286 -0.54 -1.75 40.70
C PHE A 286 -1.96 -1.62 40.13
N VAL A 287 -2.40 -0.45 39.62
CA VAL A 287 -3.81 -0.26 39.23
C VAL A 287 -4.00 0.28 37.80
N LEU A 288 -2.98 0.84 37.14
CA LEU A 288 -3.21 1.57 35.88
C LEU A 288 -3.44 0.72 34.62
N VAL A 289 -3.07 -0.56 34.62
CA VAL A 289 -3.18 -1.40 33.40
C VAL A 289 -4.63 -1.76 33.08
N ALA A 290 -5.50 -1.85 34.10
CA ALA A 290 -6.92 -2.14 33.89
C ALA A 290 -7.71 -0.93 33.37
N LEU A 291 -7.29 0.31 33.68
CA LEU A 291 -8.03 1.51 33.29
C LEU A 291 -7.85 1.86 31.80
N PHE A 292 -6.72 1.48 31.20
CA PHE A 292 -6.48 1.68 29.76
C PHE A 292 -7.40 0.83 28.87
N ILE A 293 -7.94 -0.26 29.43
CA ILE A 293 -8.86 -1.20 28.77
C ILE A 293 -10.27 -0.61 28.65
N LEU A 294 -10.73 0.21 29.61
CA LEU A 294 -12.08 0.81 29.53
C LEU A 294 -12.15 1.99 28.56
N ILE A 295 -11.07 2.77 28.43
CA ILE A 295 -11.06 3.96 27.55
C ILE A 295 -10.89 3.60 26.07
N ASN A 296 -10.20 2.50 25.73
CA ASN A 296 -10.00 2.11 24.32
C ASN A 296 -11.01 1.10 23.78
N ILE A 297 -11.79 0.44 24.64
CA ILE A 297 -12.84 -0.51 24.22
C ILE A 297 -14.23 0.16 24.18
N VAL A 298 -14.47 1.19 24.99
CA VAL A 298 -15.70 1.99 24.94
C VAL A 298 -15.37 3.33 24.28
N GLY A 299 -15.50 3.36 22.96
CA GLY A 299 -15.24 4.56 22.17
C GLY A 299 -16.08 5.75 22.64
N TRP A 300 -15.40 6.88 22.84
CA TRP A 300 -15.92 8.24 22.72
C TRP A 300 -15.08 8.97 21.68
#